data_AF-Q8DJJ8-F1
#
_entry.id   AF-Q8DJJ8-F1
#
_cell.length_a   1.000
_cell.length_b   1.000
_cell.length_c   1.000
_cell.angle_alpha   90.00
_cell.angle_beta   90.00
_cell.angle_gamma   90.00
#
_symmetry.space_group_name_H-M   'P 1'
#
loop_
_entity.id
_entity.type
_entity.pdbx_description
1 polymer ?
#
loop_
_entity_poly.entity_id
_entity_poly.type
_entity_poly.pdbx_seq_one_letter_code
_entity_poly.pdbx_strand_id
1 'polypeptide(L)'
;MAETYPVTLVNSVNPYRLEGQKTAAFEVVDSLGNAGNITAYWMGFCQYREQNRCDRLPRMMGFQAAGSAPLVKGEIVTHPETIATAIRIGNPANWQRAIAVKEASQGAFNAVTDEEILKAYCLLAIEPTEQTVAKVMGF
;
A
#
# COMPACT_ATOMS: atom_id res chain seq x y z
N MET A 1 -1.73 27.82 -3.45
CA MET A 1 -3.05 27.73 -4.13
C MET A 1 -4.15 27.41 -3.13
N ALA A 2 -4.16 26.25 -2.46
CA ALA A 2 -5.09 26.00 -1.34
C ALA A 2 -4.84 26.89 -0.11
N GLU A 3 -3.62 27.38 0.07
CA GLU A 3 -3.26 28.34 1.14
C GLU A 3 -3.77 29.76 0.88
N THR A 4 -4.18 30.06 -0.35
CA THR A 4 -4.38 31.45 -0.83
C THR A 4 -5.78 31.68 -1.40
N TYR A 5 -6.56 30.62 -1.59
CA TYR A 5 -7.91 30.63 -2.13
C TYR A 5 -8.78 29.66 -1.33
N PRO A 6 -10.12 29.86 -1.26
CA PRO A 6 -11.02 28.98 -0.51
C PRO A 6 -11.26 27.66 -1.26
N VAL A 7 -10.19 26.88 -1.44
CA VAL A 7 -10.18 25.59 -2.14
C VAL A 7 -9.52 24.54 -1.25
N THR A 8 -10.18 23.41 -1.06
CA THR A 8 -9.67 22.32 -0.20
C THR A 8 -8.68 21.44 -0.96
N LEU A 9 -7.51 21.22 -0.38
CA LEU A 9 -6.56 20.23 -0.90
C LEU A 9 -7.04 18.82 -0.56
N VAL A 10 -7.31 17.99 -1.57
CA VAL A 10 -7.90 16.63 -1.41
C VAL A 10 -6.98 15.50 -1.87
N ASN A 11 -5.69 15.78 -2.06
CA ASN A 11 -4.69 14.76 -2.38
C ASN A 11 -4.27 13.96 -1.11
N SER A 12 -3.23 13.16 -1.22
CA SER A 12 -2.77 12.23 -0.17
C SER A 12 -2.24 12.89 1.12
N VAL A 13 -2.04 14.22 1.16
CA VAL A 13 -1.67 14.91 2.40
C VAL A 13 -2.88 15.27 3.27
N ASN A 14 -4.09 15.22 2.70
CA ASN A 14 -5.31 15.47 3.46
C ASN A 14 -5.54 14.33 4.47
N PRO A 15 -5.64 14.59 5.78
CA PRO A 15 -5.80 13.54 6.79
C PRO A 15 -7.09 12.73 6.62
N TYR A 16 -8.17 13.35 6.13
CA TYR A 16 -9.44 12.64 5.90
C TYR A 16 -9.33 11.56 4.81
N ARG A 17 -8.37 11.69 3.87
CA ARG A 17 -8.08 10.62 2.90
C ARG A 17 -7.58 9.35 3.58
N LEU A 18 -6.76 9.47 4.62
CA LEU A 18 -6.25 8.33 5.37
C LEU A 18 -7.34 7.71 6.24
N GLU A 19 -8.18 8.53 6.86
CA GLU A 19 -9.34 8.08 7.64
C GLU A 19 -10.36 7.32 6.79
N GLY A 20 -10.61 7.76 5.55
CA GLY A 20 -11.44 7.00 4.61
C GLY A 20 -10.76 5.70 4.15
N GLN A 21 -9.46 5.72 3.87
CA GLN A 21 -8.74 4.54 3.38
C GLN A 21 -8.57 3.43 4.43
N LYS A 22 -8.51 3.76 5.72
CA LYS A 22 -8.29 2.75 6.78
C LYS A 22 -9.46 1.79 6.94
N THR A 23 -10.66 2.18 6.48
CA THR A 23 -11.85 1.33 6.57
C THR A 23 -11.70 0.05 5.76
N ALA A 24 -10.88 0.08 4.70
CA ALA A 24 -10.61 -1.12 3.92
C ALA A 24 -9.83 -2.18 4.73
N ALA A 25 -9.05 -1.81 5.76
CA ALA A 25 -8.51 -2.80 6.70
C ALA A 25 -9.57 -3.36 7.64
N PHE A 26 -10.58 -2.58 8.01
CA PHE A 26 -11.74 -3.08 8.76
C PHE A 26 -12.50 -4.11 7.92
N GLU A 27 -12.73 -3.82 6.63
CA GLU A 27 -13.32 -4.75 5.67
C GLU A 27 -12.46 -6.01 5.46
N VAL A 28 -11.12 -5.92 5.46
CA VAL A 28 -10.25 -7.11 5.45
C VAL A 28 -10.45 -7.96 6.69
N VAL A 29 -10.50 -7.37 7.88
CA VAL A 29 -10.70 -8.16 9.10
C VAL A 29 -12.12 -8.76 9.14
N ASP A 30 -13.11 -8.03 8.64
CA ASP A 30 -14.50 -8.48 8.67
C ASP A 30 -14.89 -9.39 7.49
N SER A 31 -14.17 -9.38 6.37
CA SER A 31 -14.56 -10.06 5.11
C SER A 31 -13.41 -10.56 4.23
N LEU A 32 -12.14 -10.42 4.65
CA LEU A 32 -10.95 -10.79 3.87
C LEU A 32 -10.89 -10.18 2.45
N GLY A 33 -11.08 -8.85 2.31
CA GLY A 33 -11.12 -8.15 1.01
C GLY A 33 -10.11 -7.00 0.80
N ASN A 34 -9.26 -7.15 -0.23
CA ASN A 34 -8.35 -6.26 -0.99
C ASN A 34 -7.67 -5.03 -0.36
N ALA A 35 -6.38 -4.83 -0.67
CA ALA A 35 -5.42 -3.93 -0.02
C ALA A 35 -5.17 -2.58 -0.76
N GLY A 36 -5.61 -1.47 -0.18
CA GLY A 36 -5.15 -0.10 -0.46
C GLY A 36 -3.93 0.34 0.36
N ASN A 37 -3.67 1.65 0.40
CA ASN A 37 -2.47 2.31 0.93
C ASN A 37 -1.97 1.78 2.30
N ILE A 38 -0.70 1.33 2.34
CA ILE A 38 -0.09 0.62 3.48
C ILE A 38 -0.22 1.33 4.83
N THR A 39 -0.14 2.66 4.87
CA THR A 39 -0.29 3.44 6.12
C THR A 39 -1.71 3.37 6.67
N ALA A 40 -2.71 3.50 5.81
CA ALA A 40 -4.09 3.44 6.22
C ALA A 40 -4.46 2.03 6.72
N TYR A 41 -3.89 0.99 6.12
CA TYR A 41 -4.13 -0.39 6.55
C TYR A 41 -3.58 -0.66 7.94
N TRP A 42 -2.34 -0.25 8.19
CA TRP A 42 -1.74 -0.43 9.50
C TRP A 42 -2.53 0.30 10.60
N MET A 43 -2.96 1.54 10.33
CA MET A 43 -3.85 2.27 11.25
C MET A 43 -5.14 1.49 11.55
N GLY A 44 -5.76 0.90 10.53
CA GLY A 44 -6.96 0.10 10.71
C GLY A 44 -6.72 -1.17 11.54
N PHE A 45 -5.65 -1.91 11.25
CA PHE A 45 -5.30 -3.10 12.03
C PHE A 45 -4.97 -2.77 13.49
N CYS A 46 -4.21 -1.70 13.76
CA CYS A 46 -3.95 -1.24 15.13
C CYS A 46 -5.24 -0.89 15.86
N GLN A 47 -6.15 -0.16 15.22
CA GLN A 47 -7.43 0.22 15.83
C GLN A 47 -8.29 -1.01 16.16
N TYR A 48 -8.35 -2.03 15.28
CA TYR A 48 -9.06 -3.27 15.59
C TYR A 48 -8.40 -4.08 16.72
N ARG A 49 -7.07 -4.06 16.81
CA ARG A 49 -6.33 -4.69 17.91
C ARG A 49 -6.64 -4.03 19.25
N GLU A 50 -6.69 -2.70 19.29
CA GLU A 50 -7.09 -1.94 20.48
C GLU A 50 -8.53 -2.24 20.92
N GLN A 51 -9.41 -2.54 19.96
CA GLN A 51 -10.81 -2.93 20.22
C GLN A 51 -10.99 -4.43 20.50
N ASN A 52 -9.92 -5.21 20.64
CA ASN A 52 -9.95 -6.67 20.81
C ASN A 52 -10.73 -7.42 19.70
N ARG A 53 -10.77 -6.84 18.48
CA ARG A 53 -11.39 -7.46 17.31
C ARG A 53 -10.43 -8.33 16.50
N CYS A 54 -9.14 -8.31 16.83
CA CYS A 54 -8.15 -9.23 16.26
C CYS A 54 -7.11 -9.66 17.30
N ASP A 55 -6.69 -10.92 17.23
CA ASP A 55 -5.72 -11.52 18.15
C ASP A 55 -4.26 -11.21 17.78
N ARG A 56 -4.03 -10.81 16.53
CA ARG A 56 -2.69 -10.59 15.96
C ARG A 56 -2.73 -9.45 14.96
N LEU A 57 -1.59 -8.76 14.84
CA LEU A 57 -1.36 -7.77 13.79
C LEU A 57 -0.64 -8.44 12.61
N PRO A 58 -1.01 -8.12 11.35
CA PRO A 58 -0.32 -8.67 10.19
C PRO A 58 1.03 -8.00 9.96
N ARG A 59 1.91 -8.69 9.25
CA ARG A 59 3.13 -8.09 8.69
C ARG A 59 2.75 -7.32 7.42
N MET A 60 3.10 -6.03 7.34
CA MET A 60 2.74 -5.21 6.20
C MET A 60 3.76 -5.39 5.06
N MET A 61 3.30 -5.90 3.92
CA MET A 61 4.15 -6.15 2.75
C MET A 61 3.84 -5.12 1.67
N GLY A 62 4.75 -4.18 1.45
CA GLY A 62 4.63 -3.19 0.39
C GLY A 62 5.46 -3.56 -0.83
N PHE A 63 4.91 -3.31 -2.02
CA PHE A 63 5.60 -3.56 -3.28
C PHE A 63 5.65 -2.27 -4.10
N GLN A 64 6.80 -2.02 -4.73
CA GLN A 64 7.00 -0.91 -5.66
C GLN A 64 7.48 -1.44 -7.00
N ALA A 65 7.12 -0.79 -8.10
CA ALA A 65 7.73 -1.08 -9.39
C ALA A 65 9.22 -0.75 -9.34
N ALA A 66 10.09 -1.62 -9.87
CA ALA A 66 11.54 -1.51 -9.74
C ALA A 66 12.11 -0.16 -10.26
N GLY A 67 11.55 0.36 -11.35
CA GLY A 67 11.89 1.68 -11.90
C GLY A 67 11.34 2.88 -11.11
N SER A 68 10.52 2.63 -10.09
CA SER A 68 9.90 3.64 -9.22
C SER A 68 9.84 3.18 -7.75
N ALA A 69 10.95 2.62 -7.24
CA ALA A 69 11.03 2.01 -5.90
C ALA A 69 11.83 2.81 -4.84
N PRO A 70 11.46 4.06 -4.52
CA PRO A 70 12.22 4.88 -3.60
C PRO A 70 12.24 4.37 -2.15
N LEU A 71 11.17 3.75 -1.64
CA LEU A 71 11.13 3.21 -0.26
C LEU A 71 11.99 1.94 -0.12
N VAL A 72 12.20 1.21 -1.22
CA VAL A 72 13.12 0.07 -1.27
C VAL A 72 14.56 0.57 -1.31
N LYS A 73 14.85 1.56 -2.16
CA LYS A 73 16.21 2.12 -2.32
C LYS A 73 16.65 2.99 -1.13
N GLY A 74 15.71 3.56 -0.39
CA GLY A 74 16.00 4.50 0.69
C GLY A 74 16.31 5.93 0.20
N GLU A 75 16.09 6.22 -1.08
CA GLU A 75 16.39 7.51 -1.71
C GLU A 75 15.32 7.90 -2.74
N ILE A 76 15.23 9.20 -3.03
CA ILE A 76 14.29 9.72 -4.03
C ILE A 76 14.70 9.23 -5.42
N VAL A 77 13.74 8.73 -6.19
CA VAL A 77 13.93 8.40 -7.62
C VAL A 77 13.47 9.61 -8.44
N THR A 78 14.40 10.31 -9.09
CA THR A 78 14.09 11.56 -9.82
C THR A 78 13.35 11.33 -11.14
N HIS A 79 13.58 10.19 -11.78
CA HIS A 79 12.94 9.80 -13.04
C HIS A 79 12.23 8.44 -12.88
N PRO A 80 11.11 8.39 -12.14
CA PRO A 80 10.40 7.13 -11.92
C PRO A 80 9.75 6.64 -13.22
N GLU A 81 10.00 5.39 -13.57
CA GLU A 81 9.47 4.76 -14.78
C GLU A 81 8.85 3.40 -14.45
N THR A 82 7.64 3.18 -14.98
CA THR A 82 6.92 1.90 -14.92
C THR A 82 5.65 2.02 -15.76
N ILE A 83 5.20 0.90 -16.33
CA ILE A 83 3.87 0.75 -16.94
C ILE A 83 2.73 0.92 -15.91
N ALA A 84 2.98 0.64 -14.63
CA ALA A 84 2.03 0.78 -13.54
C ALA A 84 1.92 2.25 -13.08
N THR A 85 1.29 3.08 -13.91
CA THR A 85 1.25 4.55 -13.74
C THR A 85 0.74 5.02 -12.38
N ALA A 86 -0.18 4.29 -11.75
CA ALA A 86 -0.72 4.60 -10.42
C ALA A 86 0.35 4.59 -9.31
N ILE A 87 1.43 3.83 -9.49
CA ILE A 87 2.55 3.72 -8.54
C ILE A 87 3.86 4.29 -9.09
N ARG A 88 3.81 5.05 -10.20
CA ARG A 88 4.95 5.77 -10.78
C ARG A 88 5.28 7.03 -9.95
N ILE A 89 5.70 6.81 -8.72
CA ILE A 89 5.97 7.82 -7.69
C ILE A 89 7.42 7.69 -7.21
N GLY A 90 8.23 8.71 -7.51
CA GLY A 90 9.64 8.77 -7.11
C GLY A 90 9.91 9.41 -5.74
N ASN A 91 8.95 10.20 -5.22
CA ASN A 91 9.02 10.82 -3.90
C ASN A 91 7.67 10.71 -3.16
N PRO A 92 7.42 9.60 -2.42
CA PRO A 92 6.18 9.38 -1.69
C PRO A 92 5.92 10.45 -0.61
N ALA A 93 4.78 11.13 -0.70
CA ALA A 93 4.40 12.19 0.26
C ALA A 93 4.33 11.70 1.73
N ASN A 94 4.01 10.42 1.95
CA ASN A 94 3.89 9.81 3.28
C ASN A 94 5.10 8.92 3.65
N TRP A 95 6.30 9.24 3.15
CA TRP A 95 7.51 8.43 3.32
C TRP A 95 7.73 7.93 4.76
N GLN A 96 7.85 8.87 5.70
CA GLN A 96 8.17 8.55 7.10
C GLN A 96 7.10 7.65 7.73
N ARG A 97 5.83 7.87 7.39
CA ARG A 97 4.73 7.03 7.85
C ARG A 97 4.83 5.62 7.28
N ALA A 98 5.22 5.47 6.02
CA ALA A 98 5.42 4.16 5.41
C ALA A 98 6.59 3.39 6.06
N ILE A 99 7.69 4.06 6.38
CA ILE A 99 8.82 3.46 7.12
C ILE A 99 8.39 3.01 8.52
N ALA A 100 7.71 3.87 9.27
CA ALA A 100 7.20 3.53 10.60
C ALA A 100 6.28 2.30 10.58
N VAL A 101 5.46 2.15 9.54
CA VAL A 101 4.59 0.97 9.34
C VAL A 101 5.41 -0.30 9.09
N LYS A 102 6.43 -0.23 8.23
CA LYS A 102 7.33 -1.37 7.98
C LYS A 102 7.97 -1.84 9.29
N GLU A 103 8.49 -0.91 10.08
CA GLU A 103 9.14 -1.21 11.36
C GLU A 103 8.16 -1.80 12.39
N ALA A 104 7.04 -1.12 12.62
CA ALA A 104 6.05 -1.54 13.63
C ALA A 104 5.38 -2.89 13.30
N SER A 105 5.14 -3.17 12.02
CA SER A 105 4.56 -4.43 11.56
C SER A 105 5.59 -5.54 11.35
N GLN A 106 6.89 -5.25 11.49
CA GLN A 106 7.99 -6.15 11.10
C GLN A 106 7.86 -6.63 9.64
N GLY A 107 7.34 -5.75 8.80
CA GLY A 107 7.04 -5.97 7.39
C GLY A 107 8.25 -5.73 6.47
N ALA A 108 7.98 -5.59 5.17
CA ALA A 108 9.03 -5.31 4.18
C ALA A 108 8.51 -4.46 3.02
N PHE A 109 9.44 -3.76 2.38
CA PHE A 109 9.24 -3.17 1.05
C PHE A 109 10.08 -3.96 0.05
N ASN A 110 9.45 -4.42 -1.03
CA ASN A 110 10.11 -5.14 -2.11
C ASN A 110 9.90 -4.41 -3.46
N ALA A 111 10.86 -4.56 -4.35
CA ALA A 111 10.73 -4.11 -5.73
C ALA A 111 10.31 -5.29 -6.62
N VAL A 112 9.40 -5.03 -7.57
CA VAL A 112 8.98 -5.99 -8.60
C VAL A 112 9.10 -5.35 -9.98
N THR A 113 9.44 -6.14 -10.98
CA THR A 113 9.60 -5.68 -12.36
C THR A 113 8.25 -5.47 -13.04
N ASP A 114 8.23 -4.67 -14.11
CA ASP A 114 7.02 -4.48 -14.92
C ASP A 114 6.53 -5.80 -15.56
N GLU A 115 7.46 -6.71 -15.87
CA GLU A 115 7.13 -8.05 -16.36
C GLU A 115 6.38 -8.87 -15.30
N GLU A 116 6.85 -8.87 -14.04
CA GLU A 116 6.16 -9.53 -12.93
C GLU A 116 4.81 -8.89 -12.63
N ILE A 117 4.71 -7.56 -12.71
CA ILE A 117 3.44 -6.84 -12.55
C ILE A 117 2.44 -7.28 -13.63
N LEU A 118 2.85 -7.31 -14.89
CA LEU A 118 1.99 -7.74 -16.01
C LEU A 118 1.62 -9.22 -15.89
N LYS A 119 2.56 -10.07 -15.50
CA LYS A 119 2.30 -11.49 -15.26
C LYS A 119 1.25 -11.69 -14.18
N ALA A 120 1.39 -11.01 -13.04
CA ALA A 120 0.42 -11.07 -11.95
C ALA A 120 -0.95 -10.49 -12.36
N TYR A 121 -0.97 -9.39 -13.12
CA TYR A 121 -2.19 -8.80 -13.67
C TYR A 121 -2.95 -9.79 -14.57
N CYS A 122 -2.25 -10.44 -15.51
CA CYS A 122 -2.84 -11.45 -16.37
C CYS A 122 -3.33 -12.66 -15.57
N LEU A 123 -2.54 -13.13 -14.60
CA LEU A 123 -2.90 -14.26 -13.74
C LEU A 123 -4.20 -14.01 -12.96
N LEU A 124 -4.35 -12.82 -12.37
CA LEU A 124 -5.56 -12.41 -11.65
C LEU A 124 -6.79 -12.31 -12.55
N ALA A 125 -6.61 -12.01 -13.85
CA ALA A 125 -7.70 -11.93 -14.80
C ALA A 125 -8.24 -13.29 -15.25
N ILE A 126 -7.43 -14.36 -15.11
CA ILE A 126 -7.75 -15.70 -15.64
C ILE A 126 -8.02 -16.74 -14.55
N GLU A 127 -7.55 -16.55 -13.32
CA GLU A 127 -7.77 -17.47 -12.20
C GLU A 127 -8.81 -16.94 -11.20
N PRO A 128 -9.67 -17.80 -10.61
CA PRO A 128 -10.49 -17.43 -9.47
C PRO A 128 -9.61 -16.97 -8.30
N THR A 129 -9.97 -15.84 -7.68
CA THR A 129 -9.16 -15.09 -6.69
C THR A 129 -8.58 -15.91 -5.54
N GLU A 130 -9.22 -17.02 -5.15
CA GLU A 130 -8.75 -17.87 -4.05
C GLU A 130 -7.48 -18.68 -4.37
N GLN A 131 -7.22 -19.00 -5.64
CA GLN A 131 -6.06 -19.81 -6.05
C GLN A 131 -4.84 -18.94 -6.43
N THR A 132 -5.06 -17.67 -6.75
CA THR A 132 -4.03 -16.77 -7.29
C THR A 132 -3.07 -16.24 -6.23
N VAL A 133 -3.55 -15.98 -5.02
CA VAL A 133 -2.75 -15.35 -3.95
C VAL A 133 -1.58 -16.25 -3.50
N ALA A 134 -1.79 -17.56 -3.43
CA ALA A 134 -0.74 -18.52 -3.05
C ALA A 134 0.37 -18.59 -4.10
N LYS A 135 0.01 -18.69 -5.39
CA LYS A 135 0.98 -18.83 -6.49
C LYS A 135 1.83 -17.59 -6.73
N VAL A 136 1.26 -16.38 -6.58
CA VAL A 136 2.01 -15.12 -6.77
C VAL A 136 3.02 -14.89 -5.64
N MET A 137 2.69 -15.32 -4.42
CA MET A 137 3.52 -15.11 -3.24
C MET A 137 4.53 -16.25 -2.96
N GLY A 138 4.51 -17.31 -3.76
CA GLY A 138 5.47 -18.42 -3.63
C GLY A 138 5.22 -19.33 -2.41
N PHE A 139 3.98 -19.50 -1.99
CA PHE A 139 3.57 -20.50 -0.99
C PHE A 139 2.98 -21.75 -1.65
#